data_AF-A0A3D2FT60-F1
#
_entry.id   AF-A0A3D2FT60-F1
#
_cell.length_a   1.000
_cell.length_b   1.000
_cell.length_c   1.000
_cell.angle_alpha   90.00
_cell.angle_beta   90.00
_cell.angle_gamma   90.00
#
_symmetry.space_group_name_H-M   'P 1'
#
loop_
_entity.id
_entity.type
_entity.pdbx_description
1 polymer ?
#
loop_
_entity_poly.entity_id
_entity_poly.type
_entity_poly.pdbx_seq_one_letter_code
_entity_poly.pdbx_strand_id
1 'polypeptide(L)' 'GGSKRNLDFVSKFVSFSNTYTHAQKIMVADAQTSGGLLVALPQSQVDEYVKKCSELTDLPAKQIGSFTPLSENIISVL' A
#
# COMPACT_ATOMS: atom_id res chain seq x y z
N GLY A 1 8.89 18.41 8.33
CA GLY A 1 9.64 17.14 8.18
C GLY A 1 9.38 16.56 6.82
N GLY A 2 10.23 15.63 6.35
CA GLY A 2 10.10 15.00 5.02
C GLY A 2 8.74 14.33 4.80
N SER A 3 8.32 13.48 5.74
CA SER A 3 7.05 12.73 5.69
C SER A 3 5.80 13.61 5.63
N LYS A 4 5.81 14.79 6.28
CA LYS A 4 4.70 15.76 6.18
C LYS A 4 4.57 16.32 4.76
N ARG A 5 5.69 16.68 4.12
CA ARG A 5 5.71 17.15 2.73
C ARG A 5 5.27 16.05 1.76
N ASN A 6 5.65 14.80 2.03
CA ASN A 6 5.16 13.66 1.26
C ASN A 6 3.65 13.53 1.39
N LEU A 7 3.11 13.59 2.62
CA LEU A 7 1.67 13.56 2.85
C LEU A 7 0.95 14.66 2.07
N ASP A 8 1.41 15.91 2.15
CA ASP A 8 0.83 17.04 1.42
C ASP A 8 0.83 16.81 -0.10
N PHE A 9 1.88 16.18 -0.64
CA PHE A 9 1.97 15.84 -2.06
C PHE A 9 0.99 14.73 -2.46
N VAL A 10 0.96 13.62 -1.71
CA VAL A 10 0.13 12.44 -2.05
C VAL A 10 -1.35 12.65 -1.76
N SER A 11 -1.72 13.57 -0.87
CA SER A 11 -3.12 13.90 -0.56
C SER A 11 -3.93 14.41 -1.76
N LYS A 12 -3.30 14.74 -2.88
CA LYS A 12 -3.96 15.06 -4.16
C LYS A 12 -4.47 13.83 -4.91
N PHE A 13 -3.94 12.65 -4.59
CA PHE A 13 -4.20 11.39 -5.29
C PHE A 13 -4.80 10.31 -4.38
N VAL A 14 -4.63 10.47 -3.06
CA VAL A 14 -5.04 9.51 -2.03
C VAL A 14 -6.21 10.05 -1.22
N SER A 15 -7.31 9.30 -1.22
CA SER A 15 -8.42 9.49 -0.27
C SER A 15 -8.20 8.59 0.95
N PHE A 16 -8.13 9.20 2.13
CA PHE A 16 -8.00 8.47 3.39
C PHE A 16 -9.35 8.41 4.09
N SER A 17 -9.73 7.23 4.59
CA SER A 17 -10.87 7.05 5.47
C SER A 17 -10.80 7.97 6.70
N ASN A 18 -11.97 8.40 7.17
CA ASN A 18 -12.11 9.25 8.37
C ASN A 18 -11.66 8.52 9.65
N THR A 19 -11.48 7.20 9.60
CA THR A 19 -10.93 6.40 10.71
C THR A 19 -9.42 6.54 10.87
N TYR A 20 -8.69 7.04 9.86
CA TYR A 20 -7.24 7.20 9.93
C TYR A 20 -6.85 8.45 10.71
N THR A 21 -6.10 8.24 11.78
CA THR A 21 -5.46 9.32 12.52
C THR A 21 -4.43 10.05 11.65
N HIS A 22 -4.12 11.30 12.00
CA HIS A 22 -3.08 12.06 11.30
C HIS A 22 -1.70 11.35 11.32
N ALA A 23 -1.37 10.68 12.43
CA ALA A 23 -0.14 9.91 12.55
C ALA A 23 -0.09 8.71 11.58
N GLN A 24 -1.20 7.98 11.41
CA GLN A 24 -1.29 6.89 10.44
C GLN A 24 -1.17 7.41 8.99
N LYS A 25 -1.78 8.56 8.68
CA LYS A 25 -1.63 9.19 7.35
C LYS A 25 -0.17 9.55 7.05
N ILE A 26 0.55 10.10 8.04
CA ILE A 26 1.98 10.38 7.92
C ILE A 26 2.79 9.08 7.72
N MET A 27 2.46 8.02 8.48
CA MET A 27 3.15 6.73 8.37
C MET A 27 3.02 6.13 6.97
N VAL A 28 1.83 6.18 6.36
CA VAL A 28 1.60 5.68 4.99
C VAL A 28 2.36 6.50 3.94
N ALA A 29 2.54 7.80 4.17
CA ALA A 29 3.26 8.70 3.26
C ALA A 29 4.78 8.77 3.53
N ASP A 30 5.29 8.01 4.49
CA ASP A 30 6.70 8.09 4.88
C ASP A 30 7.63 7.52 3.81
N ALA A 31 8.81 8.12 3.66
CA ALA A 31 9.78 7.67 2.68
C ALA A 31 10.35 6.30 3.09
N GLN A 32 10.29 5.31 2.21
CA GLN A 32 10.90 4.00 2.44
C GLN A 32 12.32 3.96 1.89
N THR A 33 13.27 3.52 2.70
CA THR A 33 14.65 3.21 2.27
C THR A 33 14.86 1.70 2.35
N SER A 34 15.25 1.06 1.26
CA SER A 34 15.40 -0.40 1.18
C SER A 34 14.12 -1.16 1.56
N GLY A 35 12.96 -0.66 1.09
CA GLY A 35 11.67 -1.30 1.30
C GLY A 35 11.51 -2.63 0.56
N GLY A 36 10.35 -3.27 0.77
CA GLY A 36 9.98 -4.50 0.07
C GLY A 36 9.51 -4.27 -1.37
N LEU A 37 9.14 -5.37 -2.04
CA LEU A 37 8.53 -5.34 -3.36
C LEU A 37 7.01 -5.14 -3.27
N LEU A 38 6.46 -4.32 -4.17
CA LEU A 38 5.02 -4.19 -4.40
C LEU A 38 4.67 -4.87 -5.73
N VAL A 39 3.80 -5.87 -5.69
CA VAL A 39 3.47 -6.72 -6.85
C VAL A 39 1.97 -6.72 -7.11
N ALA A 40 1.59 -6.58 -8.38
CA ALA A 40 0.22 -6.69 -8.86
C ALA A 40 0.02 -8.02 -9.60
N LEU A 41 -1.03 -8.77 -9.25
CA LEU A 41 -1.36 -10.07 -9.83
C LEU A 41 -2.87 -10.33 -9.77
N PRO A 42 -3.41 -11.25 -10.59
CA PRO A 42 -4.81 -11.66 -10.51
C PRO A 42 -5.18 -12.18 -9.11
N GLN A 43 -6.37 -11.84 -8.62
CA GLN A 43 -6.83 -12.25 -7.28
C GLN A 43 -6.80 -13.78 -7.07
N SER A 44 -7.02 -14.55 -8.13
CA SER A 44 -6.98 -16.02 -8.10
C SER A 44 -5.58 -16.60 -7.84
N GLN A 45 -4.51 -15.81 -7.95
CA GLN A 45 -3.13 -16.25 -7.77
C GLN A 45 -2.52 -15.81 -6.44
N VAL A 46 -3.24 -15.03 -5.63
CA VAL A 46 -2.68 -14.41 -4.40
C VAL A 46 -2.21 -15.47 -3.40
N ASP A 47 -3.04 -16.45 -3.08
CA ASP A 47 -2.73 -17.45 -2.06
C ASP A 47 -1.52 -18.31 -2.46
N GLU A 48 -1.46 -18.71 -3.74
CA GLU A 48 -0.33 -19.47 -4.28
C GLU A 48 0.95 -18.64 -4.29
N TYR A 49 0.87 -17.36 -4.68
CA TYR A 49 2.02 -16.45 -4.69
C TYR A 49 2.57 -16.23 -3.28
N VAL A 50 1.70 -15.95 -2.31
CA VAL A 50 2.11 -15.74 -0.90
C VAL A 50 2.80 -16.98 -0.35
N LYS A 51 2.23 -18.16 -0.60
CA LYS A 51 2.83 -19.44 -0.20
C LYS A 51 4.22 -19.63 -0.82
N LYS A 52 4.34 -19.49 -2.15
CA LYS A 52 5.61 -19.68 -2.86
C LYS A 52 6.67 -18.67 -2.43
N CYS A 53 6.32 -17.41 -2.23
CA CYS A 53 7.27 -16.40 -1.73
C CYS A 53 7.86 -16.81 -0.39
N SER A 54 7.01 -17.22 0.55
CA SER A 54 7.46 -17.67 1.86
C SER A 54 8.34 -18.90 1.78
N GLU A 55 7.98 -19.89 0.94
CA GLU A 55 8.72 -21.15 0.80
C GLU A 55 10.08 -20.99 0.09
N LEU A 56 10.19 -20.07 -0.86
CA LEU A 56 11.40 -19.91 -1.70
C LEU A 56 12.40 -18.90 -1.16
N THR A 57 11.96 -17.95 -0.34
CA THR A 57 12.80 -16.80 0.07
C THR A 57 12.90 -16.63 1.59
N ASP A 58 12.12 -17.39 2.36
CA ASP A 58 11.91 -17.16 3.80
C ASP A 58 11.37 -15.75 4.15
N LEU A 59 10.93 -14.98 3.15
CA LEU A 59 10.35 -13.64 3.34
C LEU A 59 8.82 -13.69 3.29
N PRO A 60 8.14 -12.94 4.17
CA PRO A 60 6.68 -12.87 4.16
C PRO A 60 6.18 -12.05 2.96
N ALA A 61 5.11 -12.53 2.33
CA ALA A 61 4.31 -11.77 1.38
C ALA A 61 2.91 -11.55 1.96
N LYS A 62 2.30 -10.40 1.68
CA LYS A 62 0.97 -10.07 2.19
C LYS A 62 0.17 -9.29 1.15
N GLN A 63 -1.09 -9.67 0.94
CA GLN A 63 -2.02 -8.84 0.21
C GLN A 63 -2.38 -7.61 1.05
N ILE A 64 -2.12 -6.42 0.50
CA ILE A 64 -2.37 -5.13 1.17
C ILE A 64 -3.46 -4.29 0.48
N GLY A 65 -4.08 -4.82 -0.58
CA GLY A 65 -5.13 -4.12 -1.32
C GLY A 65 -5.58 -4.90 -2.56
N SER A 66 -6.42 -4.26 -3.35
CA SER A 66 -6.92 -4.77 -4.63
C SER A 66 -7.08 -3.61 -5.61
N PHE A 67 -7.08 -3.93 -6.91
CA PHE A 67 -7.43 -2.96 -7.95
C PHE A 67 -8.94 -2.93 -8.14
N THR A 68 -9.48 -1.73 -8.25
CA THR A 68 -10.88 -1.49 -8.62
C THR A 68 -10.94 -0.74 -9.95
N PRO A 69 -12.09 -0.70 -10.63
CA PRO A 69 -12.33 0.28 -11.69
C PRO A 69 -12.02 1.70 -11.20
N LEU A 70 -11.60 2.57 -12.12
CA LEU A 70 -11.30 3.97 -11.82
C LEU A 70 -12.54 4.65 -11.21
N SER A 71 -12.34 5.36 -10.11
CA SER A 71 -13.36 6.14 -9.42
C SER A 71 -12.95 7.61 -9.30
N GLU A 72 -13.72 8.43 -8.58
CA GLU A 72 -13.35 9.81 -8.27
C GLU A 72 -11.94 9.92 -7.65
N ASN A 73 -11.56 8.92 -6.84
CA ASN A 73 -10.24 8.84 -6.21
C ASN A 73 -9.40 7.74 -6.85
N ILE A 74 -8.11 8.03 -7.11
CA ILE A 74 -7.16 7.12 -7.75
C ILE A 74 -6.66 6.07 -6.75
N ILE A 75 -6.46 6.46 -5.49
CA ILE A 75 -6.03 5.58 -4.40
C ILE A 75 -6.96 5.82 -3.21
N SER A 76 -7.48 4.74 -2.64
CA SER A 76 -8.29 4.78 -1.42
C SER A 76 -7.60 3.98 -0.32
N VAL A 77 -7.37 4.62 0.81
CA VAL A 77 -6.84 3.98 2.03
C VAL A 77 -7.99 3.90 3.03
N LEU A 78 -8.52 2.69 3.19
CA LEU A 78 -9.74 2.39 3.94
C LEU A 78 -9.46 1.96 5.38
#